data_AF-A0A521PID5-F1
#
_entry.id   AF-A0A521PID5-F1
#
_cell.length_a   1.000
_cell.length_b   1.000
_cell.length_c   1.000
_cell.angle_alpha   90.00
_cell.angle_beta   90.00
_cell.angle_gamma   90.00
#
_symmetry.space_group_name_H-M   'P 1'
#
loop_
_entity.id
_entity.type
_entity.pdbx_description
1 polymer ?
#
loop_
_entity_poly.entity_id
_entity_poly.type
_entity_poly.pdbx_seq_one_letter_code
_entity_poly.pdbx_strand_id
1 'polypeptide(L)'
;MKMNLWLALPAALTAIAFSQPASAAVVTYTYAGTVSYGFDGLGLFGEVGGDITGSAFTAVFYRDDALALPENIFQGEINSFVTGEGAYAPVRAVLTIGGVSLEIGGASGEQTQYDDGADEGFSHQAAGPNASLSLHANTVGTFAPSSLNYLAGPDYHTLQSLTAAQTPGWGWSGNFDIFAPEAAKSSNYTTGAFNPISLVVGPNPGGVVSPAPEPASWALMIVGFGAAGWTLRRRRGLAFA
;
A
#
# COMPACT_ATOMS: atom_id res chain seq x y z
N MET A 1 -37.91 -7.32 -64.80
CA MET A 1 -36.91 -6.63 -63.98
C MET A 1 -37.59 -6.27 -62.66
N LYS A 2 -37.42 -7.10 -61.62
CA LYS A 2 -38.11 -6.97 -60.33
C LYS A 2 -37.05 -6.80 -59.22
N MET A 3 -37.32 -5.81 -58.35
CA MET A 3 -36.57 -5.39 -57.15
C MET A 3 -36.12 -6.55 -56.25
N ASN A 4 -35.01 -6.33 -55.53
CA ASN A 4 -35.01 -6.48 -54.08
C ASN A 4 -33.99 -5.53 -53.42
N LEU A 5 -34.57 -4.46 -52.88
CA LEU A 5 -34.04 -3.52 -51.92
C LEU A 5 -34.08 -4.21 -50.54
N TRP A 6 -32.93 -4.44 -49.91
CA TRP A 6 -32.83 -4.64 -48.46
C TRP A 6 -31.60 -3.90 -47.92
N LEU A 7 -31.86 -2.69 -47.46
CA LEU A 7 -31.09 -2.00 -46.42
C LEU A 7 -31.14 -2.80 -45.11
N ALA A 8 -30.02 -2.84 -44.39
CA ALA A 8 -29.87 -2.75 -42.92
C ALA A 8 -28.49 -3.30 -42.53
N LEU A 9 -27.65 -2.72 -41.68
CA LEU A 9 -27.63 -1.51 -40.86
C LEU A 9 -26.15 -1.42 -40.41
N PRO A 10 -25.49 -0.24 -40.31
CA PRO A 10 -24.10 -0.16 -39.89
C PRO A 10 -24.03 -0.25 -38.37
N ALA A 11 -23.71 -1.42 -37.82
CA ALA A 11 -23.43 -1.56 -36.39
C ALA A 11 -21.93 -1.34 -36.14
N ALA A 12 -21.44 -0.13 -36.45
CA ALA A 12 -20.24 0.40 -35.82
C ALA A 12 -20.65 0.74 -34.38
N LEU A 13 -20.71 -0.29 -33.53
CA LEU A 13 -20.88 -0.11 -32.10
C LEU A 13 -19.60 0.56 -31.61
N THR A 14 -19.65 1.89 -31.51
CA THR A 14 -18.66 2.72 -30.85
C THR A 14 -18.54 2.20 -29.42
N ALA A 15 -17.63 1.27 -29.21
CA ALA A 15 -17.15 0.92 -27.88
C ALA A 15 -16.38 2.15 -27.39
N ILE A 16 -17.11 3.13 -26.87
CA ILE A 16 -16.60 4.04 -25.86
C ILE A 16 -16.26 3.11 -24.69
N ALA A 17 -15.08 2.51 -24.78
CA ALA A 17 -14.43 1.90 -23.65
C ALA A 17 -14.31 3.03 -22.64
N PHE A 18 -15.20 3.03 -21.66
CA PHE A 18 -15.01 3.80 -20.45
C PHE A 18 -13.74 3.25 -19.81
N SER A 19 -12.60 3.79 -20.21
CA SER A 19 -11.37 3.72 -19.42
C SER A 19 -11.71 4.46 -18.14
N GLN A 20 -12.26 3.75 -17.17
CA GLN A 20 -12.30 4.26 -15.82
C GLN A 20 -10.85 4.58 -15.46
N PRO A 21 -10.54 5.78 -14.95
CA PRO A 21 -9.21 6.03 -14.43
C PRO A 21 -8.93 4.93 -13.43
N ALA A 22 -7.76 4.29 -13.54
CA ALA A 22 -7.28 3.41 -12.49
C ALA A 22 -7.17 4.30 -11.25
N SER A 23 -8.17 4.25 -10.36
CA SER A 23 -8.10 4.91 -9.08
C SER A 23 -6.86 4.36 -8.41
N ALA A 24 -5.89 5.22 -8.09
CA ALA A 24 -4.74 4.81 -7.31
C ALA A 24 -5.28 4.17 -6.03
N ALA A 25 -5.05 2.86 -5.88
CA ALA A 25 -5.56 2.14 -4.74
C ALA A 25 -4.71 2.52 -3.52
N VAL A 26 -5.35 2.91 -2.43
CA VAL A 26 -4.66 3.08 -1.15
C VAL A 26 -4.08 1.74 -0.73
N VAL A 27 -2.76 1.68 -0.57
CA VAL A 27 -2.03 0.49 -0.12
C VAL A 27 -1.77 0.59 1.37
N THR A 28 -1.88 -0.54 2.07
CA THR A 28 -1.62 -0.62 3.51
C THR A 28 -0.46 -1.54 3.83
N TYR A 29 0.40 -1.06 4.73
CA TYR A 29 1.59 -1.73 5.24
C TYR A 29 1.44 -1.91 6.75
N THR A 30 1.19 -3.15 7.18
CA THR A 30 1.00 -3.47 8.60
C THR A 30 2.24 -4.14 9.15
N TYR A 31 2.97 -3.43 10.00
CA TYR A 31 4.08 -3.95 10.79
C TYR A 31 3.59 -4.49 12.13
N ALA A 32 4.19 -5.59 12.57
CA ALA A 32 4.02 -6.11 13.93
C ALA A 32 5.37 -6.48 14.54
N GLY A 33 5.46 -6.40 15.86
CA GLY A 33 6.66 -6.75 16.61
C GLY A 33 6.59 -6.30 18.07
N THR A 34 7.75 -6.04 18.66
CA THR A 34 7.86 -5.50 20.03
C THR A 34 8.59 -4.17 20.06
N VAL A 35 8.32 -3.36 21.07
CA VAL A 35 9.11 -2.17 21.40
C VAL A 35 10.45 -2.63 21.98
N SER A 36 11.57 -2.30 21.34
CA SER A 36 12.91 -2.69 21.78
C SER A 36 13.45 -1.80 22.90
N TYR A 37 13.04 -0.54 22.91
CA TYR A 37 13.25 0.45 23.95
C TYR A 37 12.10 1.46 23.88
N GLY A 38 11.52 1.89 24.99
CA GLY A 38 10.55 2.98 24.93
C GLY A 38 10.18 3.59 26.26
N PHE A 39 9.87 4.88 26.23
CA PHE A 39 9.52 5.70 27.38
C PHE A 39 8.22 6.45 27.07
N ASP A 40 7.20 6.27 27.91
CA ASP A 40 5.89 6.90 27.76
C ASP A 40 5.72 8.11 28.68
N GLY A 41 6.50 9.17 28.43
CA GLY A 41 6.47 10.39 29.24
C GLY A 41 5.14 11.15 29.19
N LEU A 42 4.28 10.88 28.21
CA LEU A 42 2.96 11.49 28.08
C LEU A 42 1.81 10.62 28.61
N GLY A 43 2.07 9.34 28.92
CA GLY A 43 1.03 8.38 29.33
C GLY A 43 0.03 8.07 28.20
N LEU A 44 0.51 8.01 26.95
CA LEU A 44 -0.32 7.73 25.78
C LEU A 44 -0.65 6.25 25.63
N PHE A 45 0.27 5.37 26.03
CA PHE A 45 0.17 3.92 25.86
C PHE A 45 0.15 3.16 27.19
N GLY A 46 0.47 3.83 28.30
CA GLY A 46 0.47 3.28 29.65
C GLY A 46 0.42 4.37 30.73
N GLU A 47 1.09 4.13 31.85
CA GLU A 47 1.23 5.13 32.92
C GLU A 47 2.22 6.24 32.51
N VAL A 48 1.98 7.48 32.93
CA VAL A 48 2.86 8.62 32.65
C VAL A 48 4.26 8.36 33.22
N GLY A 49 5.28 8.43 32.36
CA GLY A 49 6.66 8.12 32.68
C GLY A 49 6.99 6.62 32.74
N GLY A 50 6.06 5.77 32.31
CA GLY A 50 6.22 4.32 32.27
C GLY A 50 7.20 3.85 31.19
N ASP A 51 7.81 2.69 31.43
CA ASP A 51 8.58 1.95 30.43
C ASP A 51 7.62 1.07 29.62
N ILE A 52 7.67 1.22 28.30
CA ILE A 52 6.86 0.44 27.35
C ILE A 52 7.69 -0.61 26.59
N THR A 53 8.97 -0.78 26.94
CA THR A 53 9.86 -1.80 26.40
C THR A 53 9.26 -3.20 26.54
N GLY A 54 9.36 -4.01 25.49
CA GLY A 54 8.80 -5.36 25.42
C GLY A 54 7.31 -5.40 25.08
N SER A 55 6.59 -4.27 25.09
CA SER A 55 5.20 -4.21 24.67
C SER A 55 5.06 -4.60 23.21
N ALA A 56 4.00 -5.34 22.87
CA ALA A 56 3.65 -5.59 21.48
C ALA A 56 3.20 -4.28 20.81
N PHE A 57 3.60 -4.10 19.55
CA PHE A 57 3.12 -2.99 18.72
C PHE A 57 2.53 -3.48 17.41
N THR A 58 1.67 -2.65 16.83
CA THR A 58 1.26 -2.72 15.43
C THR A 58 1.35 -1.33 14.84
N ALA A 59 2.02 -1.18 13.69
CA ALA A 59 2.07 0.08 12.96
C ALA A 59 1.48 -0.11 11.56
N VAL A 60 0.45 0.65 11.22
CA VAL A 60 -0.25 0.55 9.95
C VAL A 60 0.01 1.82 9.16
N PHE A 61 0.78 1.73 8.07
CA PHE A 61 0.96 2.84 7.14
C PHE A 61 -0.05 2.73 5.99
N TYR A 62 -0.54 3.88 5.55
CA TYR A 62 -1.43 4.04 4.40
C TYR A 62 -0.72 4.90 3.38
N ARG A 63 -0.52 4.36 2.17
CA ARG A 63 0.03 5.08 1.03
C ARG A 63 -1.08 5.38 0.03
N ASP A 64 -1.25 6.65 -0.32
CA ASP A 64 -2.17 7.12 -1.35
C ASP A 64 -1.41 7.97 -2.38
N ASP A 65 -1.10 7.36 -3.52
CA ASP A 65 -0.36 8.03 -4.59
C ASP A 65 -1.16 9.19 -5.21
N ALA A 66 -2.49 9.22 -5.05
CA ALA A 66 -3.32 10.30 -5.56
C ALA A 66 -3.13 11.62 -4.79
N LEU A 67 -2.55 11.57 -3.58
CA LEU A 67 -2.23 12.77 -2.80
C LEU A 67 -0.90 13.40 -3.21
N ALA A 68 0.05 12.61 -3.72
CA ALA A 68 1.36 13.11 -4.09
C ALA A 68 1.29 14.02 -5.32
N LEU A 69 2.11 15.08 -5.30
CA LEU A 69 2.38 15.84 -6.52
C LEU A 69 3.27 15.00 -7.45
N PRO A 70 3.12 15.12 -8.79
CA PRO A 70 3.92 14.33 -9.74
C PRO A 70 5.43 14.45 -9.55
N GLU A 71 5.93 15.62 -9.15
CA GLU A 71 7.34 15.87 -8.86
C GLU A 71 7.87 15.16 -7.62
N ASN A 72 6.97 14.69 -6.74
CA ASN A 72 7.32 13.94 -5.53
C ASN A 72 7.25 12.42 -5.73
N ILE A 73 7.01 11.97 -6.96
CA ILE A 73 7.06 10.56 -7.36
C ILE A 73 8.31 10.36 -8.20
N PHE A 74 9.16 9.45 -7.77
CA PHE A 74 10.35 9.07 -8.50
C PHE A 74 10.37 7.57 -8.77
N GLN A 75 10.68 7.20 -10.01
CA GLN A 75 10.81 5.83 -10.47
C GLN A 75 12.14 5.68 -11.21
N GLY A 76 13.16 5.21 -10.50
CA GLY A 76 14.50 4.97 -11.02
C GLY A 76 14.79 3.48 -11.22
N GLU A 77 15.97 3.20 -11.77
CA GLU A 77 16.42 1.83 -12.03
C GLU A 77 16.82 1.06 -10.76
N ILE A 78 17.18 1.78 -9.69
CA ILE A 78 17.69 1.20 -8.44
C ILE A 78 16.83 1.60 -7.25
N ASN A 79 16.10 2.70 -7.34
CA ASN A 79 15.23 3.14 -6.26
C ASN A 79 13.98 3.83 -6.81
N SER A 80 12.94 3.80 -6.00
CA SER A 80 11.73 4.58 -6.24
C SER A 80 11.19 5.11 -4.92
N PHE A 81 10.45 6.20 -4.99
CA PHE A 81 9.81 6.78 -3.82
C PHE A 81 8.57 7.59 -4.17
N VAL A 82 7.73 7.78 -3.16
CA VAL A 82 6.65 8.76 -3.14
C VAL A 82 6.78 9.55 -1.84
N THR A 83 6.79 10.87 -1.94
CA THR A 83 6.91 11.77 -0.78
C THR A 83 5.96 12.96 -0.86
N GLY A 84 5.85 13.73 0.20
CA GLY A 84 5.09 14.97 0.19
C GLY A 84 4.84 15.54 1.57
N GLU A 85 4.30 16.76 1.57
CA GLU A 85 4.04 17.53 2.78
C GLU A 85 2.60 18.06 2.81
N GLY A 86 2.11 18.32 4.01
CA GLY A 86 0.79 18.90 4.25
C GLY A 86 -0.34 18.09 3.61
N ALA A 87 -1.14 18.76 2.78
CA ALA A 87 -2.23 18.13 2.04
C ALA A 87 -1.76 17.11 0.98
N TYR A 88 -0.48 17.19 0.58
CA TYR A 88 0.12 16.32 -0.42
C TYR A 88 0.95 15.19 0.18
N ALA A 89 0.93 15.01 1.51
CA ALA A 89 1.62 13.90 2.18
C ALA A 89 0.95 12.57 1.80
N PRO A 90 1.62 11.70 1.01
CA PRO A 90 1.03 10.46 0.51
C PRO A 90 0.96 9.36 1.56
N VAL A 91 1.75 9.47 2.63
CA VAL A 91 1.85 8.45 3.67
C VAL A 91 1.34 8.98 5.00
N ARG A 92 0.48 8.19 5.65
CA ARG A 92 -0.01 8.38 7.02
C ARG A 92 0.10 7.07 7.78
N ALA A 93 0.00 7.11 9.10
CA ALA A 93 0.11 5.92 9.92
C ALA A 93 -0.82 5.89 11.13
N VAL A 94 -1.09 4.69 11.61
CA VAL A 94 -1.68 4.41 12.92
C VAL A 94 -0.69 3.55 13.70
N LEU A 95 -0.22 4.05 14.85
CA LEU A 95 0.60 3.29 15.79
C LEU A 95 -0.26 2.77 16.93
N THR A 96 -0.23 1.47 17.17
CA THR A 96 -0.90 0.80 18.29
C THR A 96 0.13 0.16 19.21
N ILE A 97 0.14 0.54 20.49
CA ILE A 97 0.95 -0.10 21.54
C ILE A 97 0.05 -0.35 22.75
N GLY A 98 0.12 -1.54 23.35
CA GLY A 98 -0.69 -1.86 24.53
C GLY A 98 -2.21 -1.81 24.29
N GLY A 99 -2.65 -1.86 23.02
CA GLY A 99 -4.06 -1.75 22.63
C GLY A 99 -4.58 -0.31 22.44
N VAL A 100 -3.74 0.71 22.66
CA VAL A 100 -4.07 2.11 22.38
C VAL A 100 -3.51 2.52 21.03
N SER A 101 -4.33 3.15 20.19
CA SER A 101 -3.97 3.59 18.84
C SER A 101 -3.83 5.11 18.75
N LEU A 102 -2.81 5.57 18.03
CA LEU A 102 -2.56 6.97 17.71
C LEU A 102 -2.40 7.15 16.20
N GLU A 103 -3.15 8.09 15.63
CA GLU A 103 -2.96 8.52 14.24
C GLU A 103 -1.78 9.50 14.13
N ILE A 104 -0.92 9.27 13.14
CA ILE A 104 0.27 10.08 12.84
C ILE A 104 0.27 10.39 11.34
N GLY A 105 0.39 11.66 10.98
CA GLY A 105 0.46 12.06 9.58
C GLY A 105 -0.06 13.47 9.33
N GLY A 106 -0.06 13.87 8.06
CA GLY A 106 -0.60 15.15 7.59
C GLY A 106 0.38 16.32 7.62
N ALA A 107 1.59 16.17 8.19
CA ALA A 107 2.67 17.14 8.05
C ALA A 107 3.64 16.71 6.93
N SER A 108 4.11 15.46 6.95
CA SER A 108 4.85 14.86 5.85
C SER A 108 4.64 13.34 5.82
N GLY A 109 4.96 12.72 4.69
CA GLY A 109 4.93 11.27 4.55
C GLY A 109 5.77 10.81 3.38
N GLU A 110 6.44 9.67 3.53
CA GLU A 110 7.31 9.10 2.53
C GLU A 110 7.21 7.57 2.54
N GLN A 111 7.27 6.98 1.35
CA GLN A 111 7.66 5.60 1.17
C GLN A 111 8.79 5.54 0.14
N THR A 112 9.83 4.77 0.48
CA THR A 112 10.98 4.55 -0.40
C THR A 112 11.26 3.06 -0.51
N GLN A 113 11.68 2.62 -1.70
CA GLN A 113 12.18 1.27 -1.96
C GLN A 113 13.49 1.36 -2.75
N TYR A 114 14.44 0.50 -2.39
CA TYR A 114 15.77 0.40 -3.00
C TYR A 114 16.05 -1.07 -3.32
N ASP A 115 16.55 -1.33 -4.52
CA ASP A 115 16.98 -2.65 -4.98
C ASP A 115 18.03 -2.47 -6.10
N ASP A 116 19.31 -2.75 -5.79
CA ASP A 116 20.38 -2.87 -6.78
C ASP A 116 20.81 -4.34 -7.03
N GLY A 117 20.05 -5.29 -6.48
CA GLY A 117 20.32 -6.73 -6.49
C GLY A 117 21.35 -7.23 -5.46
N ALA A 118 22.09 -6.34 -4.79
CA ALA A 118 23.01 -6.69 -3.70
C ALA A 118 22.58 -6.09 -2.36
N ASP A 119 22.12 -4.85 -2.39
CA ASP A 119 21.52 -4.12 -1.31
C ASP A 119 20.05 -3.85 -1.63
N GLU A 120 19.20 -4.16 -0.66
CA GLU A 120 17.75 -4.07 -0.80
C GLU A 120 17.18 -3.44 0.46
N GLY A 121 16.12 -2.66 0.31
CA GLY A 121 15.41 -2.16 1.46
C GLY A 121 14.20 -1.33 1.12
N PHE A 122 13.43 -1.02 2.15
CA PHE A 122 12.34 -0.07 2.08
C PHE A 122 12.22 0.71 3.37
N SER A 123 11.54 1.84 3.30
CA SER A 123 11.14 2.63 4.44
C SER A 123 9.73 3.18 4.26
N HIS A 124 9.04 3.35 5.39
CA HIS A 124 7.80 4.11 5.50
C HIS A 124 7.96 5.13 6.61
N GLN A 125 7.59 6.36 6.32
CA GLN A 125 7.65 7.47 7.26
C GLN A 125 6.34 8.26 7.23
N ALA A 126 5.85 8.62 8.40
CA ALA A 126 4.71 9.51 8.57
C ALA A 126 5.02 10.50 9.69
N ALA A 127 4.75 11.78 9.45
CA ALA A 127 4.87 12.81 10.47
C ALA A 127 3.60 13.67 10.51
N GLY A 128 3.18 13.99 11.74
CA GLY A 128 2.24 15.05 12.06
C GLY A 128 2.93 16.21 12.77
N PRO A 129 2.19 17.25 13.18
CA PRO A 129 2.77 18.44 13.81
C PRO A 129 3.59 18.16 15.07
N ASN A 130 3.24 17.13 15.85
CA ASN A 130 3.89 16.78 17.11
C ASN A 130 4.24 15.29 17.21
N ALA A 131 4.28 14.57 16.09
CA ALA A 131 4.53 13.14 16.10
C ALA A 131 5.26 12.70 14.83
N SER A 132 6.21 11.78 14.95
CA SER A 132 6.85 11.10 13.83
C SER A 132 6.87 9.59 14.07
N LEU A 133 6.77 8.84 12.98
CA LEU A 133 6.88 7.39 12.96
C LEU A 133 7.67 6.98 11.71
N SER A 134 8.70 6.17 11.90
CA SER A 134 9.55 5.65 10.82
C SER A 134 9.80 4.16 11.03
N LEU A 135 9.47 3.34 10.04
CA LEU A 135 9.78 1.91 9.99
C LEU A 135 10.57 1.63 8.72
N HIS A 136 11.64 0.86 8.82
CA HIS A 136 12.43 0.45 7.66
C HIS A 136 12.98 -0.95 7.86
N ALA A 137 13.28 -1.59 6.73
CA ALA A 137 14.04 -2.82 6.70
C ALA A 137 15.01 -2.76 5.53
N ASN A 138 16.24 -3.18 5.78
CA ASN A 138 17.29 -3.20 4.77
C ASN A 138 18.23 -4.36 4.98
N THR A 139 18.92 -4.80 3.93
CA THR A 139 20.06 -5.72 4.03
C THR A 139 21.13 -5.14 4.95
N VAL A 140 21.60 -5.91 5.94
CA VAL A 140 22.67 -5.48 6.84
C VAL A 140 24.02 -5.80 6.20
N GLY A 141 24.63 -4.80 5.57
CA GLY A 141 25.92 -4.90 4.88
C GLY A 141 25.84 -5.67 3.56
N THR A 142 26.98 -5.80 2.88
CA THR A 142 27.17 -6.53 1.60
C THR A 142 26.96 -8.06 1.72
N PHE A 143 26.20 -8.52 2.71
CA PHE A 143 26.05 -9.92 3.13
C PHE A 143 24.65 -10.47 2.88
N ALA A 144 23.79 -9.81 2.10
CA ALA A 144 22.81 -10.59 1.36
C ALA A 144 23.63 -11.57 0.50
N PRO A 145 23.50 -12.89 0.67
CA PRO A 145 24.09 -13.81 -0.29
C PRO A 145 23.59 -13.36 -1.65
N SER A 146 24.48 -13.12 -2.62
CA SER A 146 24.13 -12.60 -3.96
C SER A 146 23.13 -13.46 -4.75
N SER A 147 22.65 -14.55 -4.15
CA SER A 147 21.59 -15.42 -4.64
C SER A 147 20.20 -15.16 -4.04
N LEU A 148 20.06 -14.27 -3.04
CA LEU A 148 18.79 -13.97 -2.38
C LEU A 148 18.38 -12.55 -2.74
N ASN A 149 17.42 -12.43 -3.66
CA ASN A 149 16.70 -11.19 -3.93
C ASN A 149 15.32 -11.27 -3.25
N TYR A 150 15.09 -10.44 -2.25
CA TYR A 150 13.86 -10.42 -1.45
C TYR A 150 12.81 -9.45 -2.01
N LEU A 151 13.24 -8.43 -2.75
CA LEU A 151 12.37 -7.51 -3.45
C LEU A 151 12.17 -7.94 -4.91
N ALA A 152 11.07 -7.52 -5.53
CA ALA A 152 10.83 -7.84 -6.94
C ALA A 152 11.56 -6.87 -7.90
N GLY A 153 12.11 -5.79 -7.37
CA GLY A 153 12.65 -4.66 -8.09
C GLY A 153 12.63 -3.38 -7.24
N PRO A 154 13.07 -2.24 -7.79
CA PRO A 154 13.13 -0.97 -7.08
C PRO A 154 11.77 -0.29 -6.92
N ASP A 155 10.73 -0.72 -7.65
CA ASP A 155 9.41 -0.09 -7.68
C ASP A 155 8.63 -0.33 -6.36
N TYR A 156 8.35 0.75 -5.64
CA TYR A 156 7.68 0.76 -4.33
C TYR A 156 6.25 0.20 -4.39
N HIS A 157 5.65 0.11 -5.59
CA HIS A 157 4.34 -0.56 -5.78
C HIS A 157 4.44 -2.08 -5.68
N THR A 158 5.64 -2.65 -5.78
CA THR A 158 5.86 -4.10 -5.86
C THR A 158 6.18 -4.74 -4.51
N LEU A 159 6.27 -3.95 -3.43
CA LEU A 159 6.56 -4.46 -2.09
C LEU A 159 5.55 -5.53 -1.67
N GLN A 160 6.06 -6.67 -1.22
CA GLN A 160 5.26 -7.82 -0.80
C GLN A 160 5.26 -7.97 0.73
N SER A 161 4.37 -8.84 1.23
CA SER A 161 4.39 -9.22 2.64
C SER A 161 5.66 -10.03 2.95
N LEU A 162 6.32 -9.70 4.05
CA LEU A 162 7.61 -10.24 4.46
C LEU A 162 7.61 -10.54 5.95
N THR A 163 8.46 -11.48 6.36
CA THR A 163 8.72 -11.82 7.76
C THR A 163 10.21 -11.88 8.00
N ALA A 164 10.65 -11.62 9.23
CA ALA A 164 12.07 -11.71 9.60
C ALA A 164 12.66 -13.11 9.31
N ALA A 165 11.85 -14.17 9.36
CA ALA A 165 12.26 -15.53 9.00
C ALA A 165 12.52 -15.70 7.49
N GLN A 166 11.80 -14.95 6.64
CA GLN A 166 12.03 -14.92 5.20
C GLN A 166 13.24 -14.07 4.82
N THR A 167 13.66 -13.13 5.68
CA THR A 167 14.74 -12.17 5.42
C THR A 167 15.85 -12.25 6.49
N PRO A 168 16.54 -13.39 6.66
CA PRO A 168 17.48 -13.61 7.77
C PRO A 168 18.73 -12.71 7.74
N GLY A 169 18.99 -11.98 6.64
CA GLY A 169 20.07 -10.99 6.52
C GLY A 169 19.63 -9.54 6.64
N TRP A 170 18.35 -9.29 6.94
CA TRP A 170 17.81 -7.94 7.05
C TRP A 170 17.81 -7.41 8.48
N GLY A 171 18.08 -6.11 8.60
CA GLY A 171 17.93 -5.34 9.81
C GLY A 171 16.56 -4.70 9.76
N TRP A 172 15.65 -5.18 10.60
CA TRP A 172 14.34 -4.57 10.77
C TRP A 172 14.42 -3.60 11.93
N SER A 173 14.06 -2.33 11.70
CA SER A 173 14.04 -1.35 12.78
C SER A 173 13.05 -0.22 12.52
N GLY A 174 12.86 0.60 13.52
CA GLY A 174 12.03 1.80 13.43
C GLY A 174 12.01 2.54 14.73
N ASN A 175 11.49 3.75 14.70
CA ASN A 175 11.35 4.61 15.85
C ASN A 175 10.08 5.46 15.74
N PHE A 176 9.67 5.99 16.88
CA PHE A 176 8.62 6.98 16.96
C PHE A 176 8.96 8.01 18.03
N ASP A 177 8.54 9.25 17.79
CA ASP A 177 8.71 10.35 18.72
C ASP A 177 7.41 11.15 18.74
N ILE A 178 6.82 11.33 19.92
CA ILE A 178 5.58 12.07 20.12
C ILE A 178 5.83 13.12 21.18
N PHE A 179 5.62 14.38 20.83
CA PHE A 179 5.85 15.53 21.68
C PHE A 179 4.51 16.07 22.18
N ALA A 180 4.49 16.59 23.40
CA ALA A 180 3.36 17.39 23.82
C ALA A 180 3.25 18.64 22.93
N PRO A 181 2.03 19.11 22.63
CA PRO A 181 1.87 20.40 21.95
C PRO A 181 2.54 21.51 22.77
N GLU A 182 3.17 22.44 22.04
CA GLU A 182 4.15 23.50 22.39
C GLU A 182 3.97 24.29 23.71
N ALA A 183 2.84 24.14 24.41
CA ALA A 183 2.59 24.71 25.75
C ALA A 183 3.10 23.84 26.91
N ALA A 184 3.43 22.57 26.68
CA ALA A 184 4.00 21.68 27.69
C ALA A 184 5.51 21.52 27.44
N LYS A 185 6.30 21.79 28.48
CA LYS A 185 7.76 21.80 28.51
C LYS A 185 8.39 20.74 27.59
N SER A 186 9.48 21.11 26.90
CA SER A 186 10.31 20.28 26.00
C SER A 186 10.87 18.97 26.60
N SER A 187 10.48 18.62 27.83
CA SER A 187 10.80 17.38 28.53
C SER A 187 9.67 16.34 28.49
N ASN A 188 8.49 16.68 27.99
CA ASN A 188 7.33 15.78 27.94
C ASN A 188 7.22 15.17 26.53
N TYR A 189 7.76 13.97 26.37
CA TYR A 189 7.70 13.22 25.13
C TYR A 189 7.47 11.73 25.41
N THR A 190 6.88 11.06 24.44
CA THR A 190 6.80 9.61 24.36
C THR A 190 7.65 9.18 23.17
N THR A 191 8.61 8.30 23.39
CA THR A 191 9.53 7.84 22.34
C THR A 191 9.76 6.34 22.45
N GLY A 192 10.17 5.72 21.35
CA GLY A 192 10.68 4.37 21.40
C GLY A 192 11.25 3.90 20.07
N ALA A 193 11.88 2.74 20.14
CA ALA A 193 12.39 1.99 19.02
C ALA A 193 11.65 0.65 18.90
N PHE A 194 11.55 0.14 17.68
CA PHE A 194 10.87 -1.11 17.37
C PHE A 194 11.85 -2.21 17.01
N ASN A 195 11.43 -3.45 17.26
CA ASN A 195 11.96 -4.66 16.67
C ASN A 195 10.84 -5.34 15.86
N PRO A 196 10.60 -4.90 14.61
CA PRO A 196 9.58 -5.48 13.76
C PRO A 196 9.95 -6.92 13.37
N ILE A 197 8.95 -7.80 13.28
CA ILE A 197 9.14 -9.21 12.88
C ILE A 197 8.35 -9.59 11.62
N SER A 198 7.40 -8.75 11.22
CA SER A 198 6.61 -8.94 10.02
C SER A 198 6.14 -7.63 9.42
N LEU A 199 5.91 -7.68 8.10
CA LEU A 199 5.21 -6.71 7.29
C LEU A 199 4.12 -7.45 6.50
N VAL A 200 2.88 -7.01 6.62
CA VAL A 200 1.78 -7.44 5.76
C VAL A 200 1.40 -6.30 4.84
N VAL A 201 1.49 -6.54 3.53
CA VAL A 201 1.05 -5.62 2.49
C VAL A 201 -0.33 -6.06 2.01
N GLY A 202 -1.28 -5.15 2.01
CA GLY A 202 -2.62 -5.42 1.53
C GLY A 202 -3.29 -4.17 0.95
N PRO A 203 -4.40 -4.34 0.21
CA PRO A 203 -5.31 -3.23 -0.03
C PRO A 203 -5.79 -2.69 1.32
N ASN A 204 -6.09 -1.38 1.40
CA ASN A 204 -6.56 -0.73 2.61
C ASN A 204 -7.55 -1.61 3.41
N PRO A 205 -7.37 -1.86 4.72
CA PRO A 205 -8.29 -2.67 5.52
C PRO A 205 -9.71 -2.06 5.61
N GLY A 206 -9.89 -0.78 5.25
CA GLY A 206 -11.21 -0.17 5.03
C GLY A 206 -11.73 -0.25 3.58
N GLY A 207 -10.94 -0.79 2.66
CA GLY A 207 -11.21 -0.94 1.24
C GLY A 207 -11.77 -2.31 0.93
N VAL A 208 -13.09 -2.35 0.70
CA VAL A 208 -13.82 -3.20 -0.24
C VAL A 208 -13.01 -4.44 -0.68
N VAL A 209 -13.32 -5.60 -0.07
CA VAL A 209 -13.10 -6.92 -0.70
C VAL A 209 -13.33 -6.75 -2.20
N SER A 210 -12.31 -7.00 -3.03
CA SER A 210 -12.41 -6.89 -4.49
C SER A 210 -13.81 -7.33 -4.91
N PRO A 211 -14.63 -6.43 -5.50
CA PRO A 211 -16.00 -6.80 -5.82
C PRO A 211 -15.90 -8.09 -6.62
N ALA A 212 -16.54 -9.15 -6.10
CA ALA A 212 -16.80 -10.36 -6.87
C ALA A 212 -17.12 -9.91 -8.31
N PRO A 213 -16.48 -10.50 -9.33
CA PRO A 213 -16.18 -9.89 -10.62
C PRO A 213 -17.14 -8.77 -10.97
N GLU A 214 -16.66 -7.54 -11.08
CA GLU A 214 -17.52 -6.35 -11.20
C GLU A 214 -18.65 -6.51 -12.24
N PRO A 215 -19.75 -5.75 -12.15
CA PRO A 215 -20.89 -5.84 -13.09
C PRO A 215 -20.50 -5.86 -14.58
N ALA A 216 -19.37 -5.26 -14.94
CA ALA A 216 -18.79 -5.32 -16.28
C ALA A 216 -18.33 -6.72 -16.70
N SER A 217 -17.73 -7.50 -15.78
CA SER A 217 -17.37 -8.91 -16.01
C SER A 217 -18.61 -9.77 -16.22
N TRP A 218 -19.71 -9.48 -15.50
CA TRP A 218 -20.98 -10.16 -15.68
C TRP A 218 -21.62 -9.78 -17.02
N ALA A 219 -21.56 -8.51 -17.38
CA ALA A 219 -22.02 -8.03 -18.67
C ALA A 219 -21.24 -8.70 -19.82
N LEU A 220 -19.91 -8.78 -19.74
CA LEU A 220 -19.09 -9.49 -20.72
C LEU A 220 -19.40 -10.98 -20.78
N MET A 221 -19.65 -11.62 -19.62
CA MET A 221 -20.03 -13.02 -19.56
C MET A 221 -21.42 -13.25 -20.18
N ILE A 222 -22.41 -12.40 -19.88
CA ILE A 222 -23.76 -12.45 -20.44
C ILE A 222 -23.73 -12.18 -21.94
N VAL A 223 -22.95 -11.20 -22.40
CA VAL A 223 -22.76 -10.90 -23.82
C VAL A 223 -22.06 -12.07 -24.52
N GLY A 224 -21.03 -12.65 -23.92
CA GLY A 224 -20.33 -13.83 -24.43
C GLY A 224 -21.26 -15.03 -24.58
N PHE A 225 -22.03 -15.37 -23.53
CA PHE A 225 -23.01 -16.45 -23.58
C PHE A 225 -24.18 -16.15 -24.52
N GLY A 226 -24.64 -14.89 -24.59
CA GLY A 226 -25.67 -14.45 -25.53
C GLY A 226 -25.22 -14.60 -26.98
N ALA A 227 -24.00 -14.19 -27.30
CA ALA A 227 -23.41 -14.34 -28.63
C ALA A 227 -23.19 -15.81 -29.02
N ALA A 228 -22.69 -16.64 -28.09
CA ALA A 228 -22.56 -18.08 -28.30
C ALA A 228 -23.93 -18.76 -28.51
N GLY A 229 -24.94 -18.39 -27.72
CA GLY A 229 -26.31 -18.89 -27.90
C GLY A 229 -26.94 -18.47 -29.23
N TRP A 230 -26.70 -17.22 -29.66
CA TRP A 230 -27.21 -16.71 -30.93
C TRP A 230 -26.61 -17.44 -32.13
N THR A 231 -25.29 -17.69 -32.12
CA THR A 231 -24.61 -18.43 -33.20
C THR A 231 -25.11 -19.88 -33.32
N LEU A 232 -25.37 -20.56 -32.20
CA LEU A 232 -25.97 -21.91 -32.20
C LEU A 232 -27.40 -21.93 -32.77
N ARG A 233 -28.24 -20.94 -32.46
CA ARG A 233 -29.62 -20.86 -33.00
C ARG A 233 -29.61 -20.65 -34.51
N ARG A 234 -28.67 -19.86 -35.05
CA ARG A 234 -28.60 -19.58 -36.49
C ARG A 234 -28.22 -20.81 -37.32
N ARG A 235 -27.41 -21.73 -36.78
CA ARG A 235 -27.03 -22.99 -37.48
C ARG A 235 -28.18 -23.97 -37.64
N ARG A 236 -29.15 -23.99 -36.72
CA ARG A 236 -30.30 -24.91 -36.81
C ARG A 236 -31.28 -24.57 -37.93
N GLY A 237 -31.40 -23.29 -38.29
CA GLY A 237 -32.26 -22.86 -39.40
C GLY A 237 -31.77 -23.31 -40.79
N LEU A 238 -30.48 -23.65 -40.92
CA LEU A 238 -29.87 -24.10 -42.18
C LEU A 238 -29.90 -25.63 -42.36
N ALA A 239 -30.29 -26.39 -41.33
CA ALA A 239 -30.38 -27.86 -41.40
C ALA A 239 -31.76 -28.38 -41.85
N PHE A 240 -32.74 -27.50 -42.02
CA PHE A 240 -34.11 -27.81 -42.45
C PHE A 240 -34.51 -27.10 -43.75
N ALA A 241 -33.53 -26.60 -44.51
CA ALA A 241 -33.69 -26.08 -45.87
C ALA A 241 -32.86 -26.94 -46.82
#